data_AF-A0A2I6S9C8-F1
#
_entry.id   AF-A0A2I6S9C8-F1
#
_cell.length_a   1.000
_cell.length_b   1.000
_cell.length_c   1.000
_cell.angle_alpha   90.00
_cell.angle_beta   90.00
_cell.angle_gamma   90.00
#
_symmetry.space_group_name_H-M   'P 1'
#
loop_
_entity.id
_entity.type
_entity.pdbx_description
1 polymer ?
#
loop_
_entity_poly.entity_id
_entity_poly.type
_entity_poly.pdbx_seq_one_letter_code
_entity_poly.pdbx_strand_id
1 'polypeptide(L)'
;MYNRANQSEYVPVSLTAHLPAIIASKGRTSPRVQARYLAILKELDLHASAAPVFAGRLFGDIEAKNPDWEGKIIGDLDAILRHADKTVGLRKDILDRIEGYLPPSDVIIDLVESLMPGGKITGANLSDANQVCRKYVQKGINPRFEHFVRDTLASYLQPSDHLQFSVGEMVDFLKDDYDPFAKQVANGLISRAGNLNEKILERALISEGIGPKGTDYSVTGTKSFGDMVFYCNKTVPHKHLYAEVKSYAARERLLRGLQDLTGKDAVGVGFFTDATEFNPDRTQDLINSNTLAIYMPDATYDALHAESKARLSKRNQAFYRKLSTFPPDVVHFTKTGVLP
;
A
#
# COMPACT_ATOMS: atom_id res chain seq x y z
N MET A 1 -25.69 6.44 -19.11
CA MET A 1 -26.25 5.07 -19.08
C MET A 1 -25.14 4.10 -19.44
N TYR A 2 -24.50 3.48 -18.45
CA TYR A 2 -23.47 2.45 -18.70
C TYR A 2 -24.15 1.08 -18.84
N ASN A 3 -23.86 0.41 -19.95
CA ASN A 3 -24.49 -0.83 -20.38
C ASN A 3 -24.00 -2.01 -19.52
N ARG A 4 -24.86 -2.54 -18.63
CA ARG A 4 -24.64 -3.76 -17.81
C ARG A 4 -24.97 -5.02 -18.61
N ALA A 5 -24.25 -5.29 -19.70
CA ALA A 5 -24.41 -6.54 -20.45
C ALA A 5 -23.05 -7.24 -20.50
N ASN A 6 -22.97 -8.41 -19.88
CA ASN A 6 -21.83 -9.33 -19.69
C ASN A 6 -21.20 -9.38 -18.28
N GLN A 7 -22.03 -9.46 -17.23
CA GLN A 7 -21.63 -10.19 -16.03
C GLN A 7 -22.04 -11.64 -16.21
N SER A 8 -21.09 -12.50 -16.56
CA SER A 8 -21.26 -13.96 -16.44
C SER A 8 -21.61 -14.30 -14.99
N GLU A 9 -22.59 -15.18 -14.78
CA GLU A 9 -22.98 -15.66 -13.45
C GLU A 9 -21.76 -16.03 -12.62
N TYR A 10 -21.53 -15.25 -11.57
CA TYR A 10 -20.46 -15.50 -10.60
C TYR A 10 -20.97 -16.57 -9.64
N VAL A 11 -20.55 -17.82 -9.86
CA VAL A 11 -20.74 -18.91 -8.89
C VAL A 11 -19.51 -18.93 -7.98
N PRO A 12 -19.60 -18.53 -6.70
CA PRO A 12 -18.49 -18.66 -5.78
C PRO A 12 -18.20 -20.14 -5.55
N VAL A 13 -17.12 -20.62 -6.15
CA VAL A 13 -16.59 -21.97 -5.94
C VAL A 13 -15.91 -21.98 -4.58
N SER A 14 -16.23 -22.90 -3.66
CA SER A 14 -15.51 -23.00 -2.38
C SER A 14 -14.19 -23.76 -2.57
N LEU A 15 -13.06 -23.13 -2.25
CA LEU A 15 -11.72 -23.71 -2.37
C LEU A 15 -11.60 -25.00 -1.57
N THR A 16 -12.14 -25.00 -0.35
CA THR A 16 -12.16 -26.14 0.56
C THR A 16 -12.87 -27.35 -0.05
N ALA A 17 -13.85 -27.14 -0.94
CA ALA A 17 -14.57 -28.21 -1.62
C ALA A 17 -13.85 -28.78 -2.84
N HIS A 18 -13.08 -27.98 -3.58
CA HIS A 18 -12.43 -28.40 -4.82
C HIS A 18 -10.94 -28.71 -4.70
N LEU A 19 -10.27 -28.24 -3.64
CA LEU A 19 -8.86 -28.50 -3.41
C LEU A 19 -8.54 -30.00 -3.30
N PRO A 20 -9.34 -30.83 -2.60
CA PRO A 20 -9.12 -32.27 -2.57
C PRO A 20 -9.13 -32.90 -3.97
N ALA A 21 -9.96 -32.40 -4.89
CA ALA A 21 -10.03 -32.89 -6.28
C ALA A 21 -8.83 -32.43 -7.13
N ILE A 22 -8.40 -31.17 -6.99
CA ILE A 22 -7.20 -30.64 -7.66
C ILE A 22 -5.94 -31.39 -7.19
N ILE A 23 -5.84 -31.60 -5.88
CA ILE A 23 -4.74 -32.32 -5.25
C ILE A 23 -4.78 -33.81 -5.64
N ALA A 24 -5.96 -34.44 -5.66
CA ALA A 24 -6.12 -35.82 -6.11
C ALA A 24 -5.75 -36.00 -7.59
N SER A 25 -6.07 -35.01 -8.45
CA SER A 25 -5.74 -35.03 -9.87
C SER A 25 -4.24 -34.97 -10.18
N LYS A 26 -3.43 -34.49 -9.23
CA LYS A 26 -1.96 -34.40 -9.35
C LYS A 26 -1.25 -35.71 -8.99
N GLY A 27 -1.97 -36.73 -8.52
CA GLY A 27 -1.46 -38.09 -8.36
C GLY A 27 -0.25 -38.19 -7.45
N ARG A 28 -0.50 -38.31 -6.13
CA ARG A 28 0.45 -38.45 -5.00
C ARG A 28 0.78 -37.14 -4.31
N THR A 29 -0.01 -36.84 -3.30
CA THR A 29 0.42 -35.98 -2.19
C THR A 29 -0.10 -36.64 -0.92
N SER A 30 0.78 -36.97 0.02
CA SER A 30 0.35 -37.54 1.32
C SER A 30 -0.69 -36.62 1.99
N PRO A 31 -1.63 -37.15 2.81
CA PRO A 31 -2.60 -36.32 3.55
C PRO A 31 -1.97 -35.15 4.32
N ARG A 32 -0.72 -35.33 4.79
CA ARG A 32 0.09 -34.31 5.43
C ARG A 32 0.45 -33.14 4.50
N VAL A 33 0.78 -33.43 3.24
CA VAL A 33 1.03 -32.42 2.20
C VAL A 33 -0.26 -31.70 1.86
N GLN A 34 -1.39 -32.41 1.74
CA GLN A 34 -2.70 -31.79 1.47
C GLN A 34 -3.13 -30.82 2.57
N ALA A 35 -3.00 -31.23 3.84
CA ALA A 35 -3.29 -30.39 4.98
C ALA A 35 -2.40 -29.13 5.02
N ARG A 36 -1.15 -29.24 4.58
CA ARG A 36 -0.23 -28.09 4.52
C ARG A 36 -0.52 -27.18 3.33
N TYR A 37 -0.91 -27.72 2.18
CA TYR A 37 -1.43 -26.94 1.04
C TYR A 37 -2.66 -26.13 1.46
N LEU A 38 -3.59 -26.75 2.19
CA LEU A 38 -4.74 -26.07 2.77
C LEU A 38 -4.30 -24.98 3.76
N ALA A 39 -3.29 -25.23 4.58
CA ALA A 39 -2.74 -24.22 5.50
C ALA A 39 -2.10 -23.04 4.75
N ILE A 40 -1.31 -23.29 3.70
CA ILE A 40 -0.69 -22.24 2.87
C ILE A 40 -1.74 -21.40 2.15
N LEU A 41 -2.76 -22.04 1.58
CA LEU A 41 -3.83 -21.32 0.89
C LEU A 41 -4.72 -20.54 1.87
N LYS A 42 -4.91 -21.05 3.09
CA LYS A 42 -5.55 -20.31 4.19
C LYS A 42 -4.71 -19.11 4.64
N GLU A 43 -3.38 -19.27 4.74
CA GLU A 43 -2.50 -18.15 5.11
C GLU A 43 -2.35 -17.10 4.01
N LEU A 44 -2.33 -17.53 2.75
CA LEU A 44 -2.32 -16.63 1.59
C LEU A 44 -3.68 -15.94 1.38
N ASP A 45 -4.71 -16.35 2.13
CA ASP A 45 -6.08 -15.82 2.08
C ASP A 45 -6.62 -15.69 0.66
N LEU A 46 -6.30 -16.68 -0.18
CA LEU A 46 -6.57 -16.66 -1.61
C LEU A 46 -8.05 -16.98 -1.85
N HIS A 47 -8.73 -16.11 -2.58
CA HIS A 47 -10.11 -16.37 -3.00
C HIS A 47 -10.20 -17.56 -3.95
N ALA A 48 -11.33 -18.26 -3.85
CA ALA A 48 -11.44 -19.61 -4.37
C ALA A 48 -11.60 -19.75 -5.89
N SER A 49 -11.90 -18.66 -6.57
CA SER A 49 -11.90 -18.55 -8.03
C SER A 49 -10.48 -18.49 -8.63
N ALA A 50 -9.49 -17.97 -7.89
CA ALA A 50 -8.12 -17.75 -8.37
C ALA A 50 -7.15 -18.88 -7.97
N ALA A 51 -7.41 -19.53 -6.83
CA ALA A 51 -6.49 -20.46 -6.23
C ALA A 51 -6.24 -21.76 -7.01
N PRO A 52 -7.17 -22.38 -7.76
CA PRO A 52 -6.86 -23.60 -8.52
C PRO A 52 -5.75 -23.41 -9.57
N VAL A 53 -5.81 -22.28 -10.30
CA VAL A 53 -4.85 -21.95 -11.35
C VAL A 53 -3.53 -21.45 -10.75
N PHE A 54 -3.63 -20.63 -9.70
CA PHE A 54 -2.46 -20.12 -8.98
C PHE A 54 -1.71 -21.24 -8.25
N ALA A 55 -2.41 -22.04 -7.45
CA ALA A 55 -1.86 -23.20 -6.76
C ALA A 55 -1.29 -24.21 -7.76
N GLY A 56 -2.07 -24.64 -8.75
CA GLY A 56 -1.63 -25.66 -9.71
C GLY A 56 -0.32 -25.31 -10.43
N ARG A 57 -0.07 -24.01 -10.66
CA ARG A 57 1.14 -23.48 -11.29
C ARG A 57 2.26 -23.19 -10.29
N LEU A 58 1.97 -22.51 -9.18
CA LEU A 58 2.94 -22.25 -8.11
C LEU A 58 3.58 -23.56 -7.63
N PHE A 59 2.75 -24.58 -7.42
CA PHE A 59 3.21 -25.88 -6.97
C PHE A 59 3.91 -26.66 -8.08
N GLY A 60 3.49 -26.53 -9.34
CA GLY A 60 4.23 -27.09 -10.48
C GLY A 60 5.65 -26.49 -10.59
N ASP A 61 5.80 -25.19 -10.36
CA ASP A 61 7.11 -24.51 -10.38
C ASP A 61 7.99 -24.90 -9.18
N ILE A 62 7.39 -25.09 -8.00
CA ILE A 62 8.09 -25.57 -6.79
C ILE A 62 8.58 -27.00 -6.99
N GLU A 63 7.71 -27.90 -7.47
CA GLU A 63 8.00 -29.31 -7.77
C GLU A 63 9.12 -29.43 -8.82
N ALA A 64 9.05 -28.65 -9.90
CA ALA A 64 10.04 -28.67 -10.97
C ALA A 64 11.42 -28.19 -10.51
N LYS A 65 11.49 -27.23 -9.58
CA LYS A 65 12.75 -26.67 -9.05
C LYS A 65 13.31 -27.47 -7.87
N ASN A 66 12.49 -28.28 -7.20
CA ASN A 66 12.86 -29.01 -6.00
C ASN A 66 12.27 -30.43 -6.04
N PRO A 67 12.86 -31.38 -6.78
CA PRO A 67 12.33 -32.74 -6.89
C PRO A 67 12.21 -33.48 -5.54
N ASP A 68 13.00 -33.11 -4.53
CA ASP A 68 12.95 -33.68 -3.16
C ASP A 68 12.12 -32.84 -2.15
N TRP A 69 11.17 -32.04 -2.66
CA TRP A 69 10.44 -31.04 -1.87
C TRP A 69 9.63 -31.61 -0.70
N GLU A 70 9.10 -32.84 -0.81
CA GLU A 70 8.26 -33.46 0.23
C GLU A 70 8.96 -33.58 1.60
N GLY A 71 10.30 -33.69 1.62
CA GLY A 71 11.09 -33.79 2.84
C GLY A 71 11.57 -32.45 3.43
N LYS A 72 11.79 -31.42 2.58
CA LYS A 72 12.39 -30.13 2.99
C LYS A 72 11.36 -29.08 3.42
N ILE A 73 10.12 -29.16 2.91
CA ILE A 73 9.07 -28.16 3.17
C ILE A 73 8.34 -28.34 4.52
N ILE A 74 8.52 -29.49 5.18
CA ILE A 74 7.86 -29.76 6.46
C ILE A 74 8.29 -28.76 7.57
N GLY A 75 9.34 -27.95 7.35
CA GLY A 75 9.76 -26.90 8.27
C GLY A 75 9.42 -25.45 7.90
N ASP A 76 9.31 -25.07 6.61
CA ASP A 76 9.57 -23.67 6.22
C ASP A 76 8.42 -23.05 5.41
N LEU A 77 7.32 -22.74 6.11
CA LEU A 77 6.16 -22.02 5.56
C LEU A 77 6.58 -20.66 4.97
N ASP A 78 7.55 -20.00 5.61
CA ASP A 78 8.14 -18.77 5.10
C ASP A 78 8.85 -18.97 3.76
N ALA A 79 9.49 -20.11 3.50
CA ALA A 79 10.10 -20.40 2.20
C ALA A 79 9.06 -20.49 1.08
N ILE A 80 7.87 -21.00 1.38
CA ILE A 80 6.77 -21.10 0.43
C ILE A 80 6.15 -19.74 0.17
N LEU A 81 5.91 -18.93 1.22
CA LEU A 81 5.45 -17.55 1.07
C LEU A 81 6.47 -16.72 0.26
N ARG A 82 7.77 -16.84 0.55
CA ARG A 82 8.85 -16.23 -0.26
C ARG A 82 8.83 -16.70 -1.71
N HIS A 83 8.52 -17.98 -1.96
CA HIS A 83 8.42 -18.52 -3.32
C HIS A 83 7.17 -18.02 -4.05
N ALA A 84 6.04 -17.92 -3.34
CA ALA A 84 4.80 -17.35 -3.86
C ALA A 84 5.02 -15.89 -4.24
N ASP A 85 5.60 -15.08 -3.35
CA ASP A 85 5.98 -13.69 -3.61
C ASP A 85 6.90 -13.57 -4.82
N LYS A 86 7.91 -14.45 -4.92
CA LYS A 86 8.81 -14.51 -6.09
C LYS A 86 8.07 -14.88 -7.38
N THR A 87 7.17 -15.86 -7.33
CA THR A 87 6.42 -16.35 -8.50
C THR A 87 5.42 -15.30 -8.98
N VAL A 88 4.74 -14.64 -8.04
CA VAL A 88 3.85 -13.51 -8.31
C VAL A 88 4.63 -12.34 -8.90
N GLY A 89 5.80 -12.01 -8.34
CA GLY A 89 6.69 -10.98 -8.89
C GLY A 89 7.14 -11.26 -10.32
N LEU A 90 7.32 -12.54 -10.68
CA LEU A 90 7.67 -12.98 -12.03
C LEU A 90 6.47 -12.99 -13.00
N ARG A 91 5.24 -12.90 -12.50
CA ARG A 91 3.99 -13.05 -13.27
C ARG A 91 3.03 -11.91 -12.97
N LYS A 92 3.39 -10.71 -13.42
CA LYS A 92 2.55 -9.51 -13.29
C LYS A 92 1.17 -9.66 -13.95
N ASP A 93 1.06 -10.51 -14.97
CA ASP A 93 -0.16 -10.77 -15.76
C ASP A 93 -1.27 -11.48 -14.99
N ILE A 94 -0.95 -12.17 -13.88
CA ILE A 94 -1.95 -12.88 -13.08
C ILE A 94 -2.40 -12.09 -11.86
N LEU A 95 -1.71 -11.00 -11.50
CA LEU A 95 -2.00 -10.21 -10.29
C LEU A 95 -3.42 -9.65 -10.27
N ASP A 96 -3.91 -9.21 -11.43
CA ASP A 96 -5.28 -8.71 -11.56
C ASP A 96 -6.36 -9.78 -11.34
N ARG A 97 -5.97 -11.07 -11.31
CA ARG A 97 -6.86 -12.22 -11.20
C ARG A 97 -6.85 -12.85 -9.81
N ILE A 98 -6.02 -12.35 -8.89
CA ILE A 98 -5.90 -12.91 -7.54
C ILE A 98 -6.57 -11.97 -6.54
N GLU A 99 -7.78 -12.33 -6.13
CA GLU A 99 -8.54 -11.64 -5.08
C GLU A 99 -8.08 -12.09 -3.67
N GLY A 100 -8.16 -11.20 -2.68
CA GLY A 100 -7.81 -11.48 -1.28
C GLY A 100 -6.30 -11.45 -0.97
N TYR A 101 -5.46 -11.62 -1.98
CA TYR A 101 -4.01 -11.52 -1.84
C TYR A 101 -3.51 -10.09 -2.09
N LEU A 102 -2.71 -9.59 -1.16
CA LEU A 102 -2.04 -8.29 -1.30
C LEU A 102 -0.54 -8.52 -1.52
N PRO A 103 0.00 -8.29 -2.73
CA PRO A 103 1.41 -8.54 -3.04
C PRO A 103 2.36 -7.67 -2.21
N PRO A 104 3.66 -8.03 -2.16
CA PRO A 104 4.69 -7.15 -1.63
C PRO A 104 4.69 -5.79 -2.33
N SER A 105 5.02 -4.72 -1.60
CA SER A 105 4.96 -3.35 -2.15
C SER A 105 5.81 -3.19 -3.42
N ASP A 106 7.00 -3.79 -3.50
CA ASP A 106 7.85 -3.72 -4.70
C ASP A 106 7.18 -4.30 -5.94
N VAL A 107 6.44 -5.41 -5.79
CA VAL A 107 5.71 -6.04 -6.89
C VAL A 107 4.59 -5.11 -7.39
N ILE A 108 3.86 -4.47 -6.46
CA ILE A 108 2.82 -3.49 -6.80
C ILE A 108 3.45 -2.29 -7.53
N ILE A 109 4.57 -1.77 -7.03
CA ILE A 109 5.27 -0.63 -7.63
C ILE A 109 5.75 -0.96 -9.05
N ASP A 110 6.39 -2.10 -9.24
CA ASP A 110 6.90 -2.52 -10.54
C ASP A 110 5.74 -2.77 -11.56
N LEU A 111 4.56 -3.15 -11.08
CA LEU A 111 3.34 -3.23 -11.89
C LEU A 111 2.81 -1.84 -12.23
N VAL A 112 2.74 -0.93 -11.24
CA VAL A 112 2.33 0.45 -11.46
C VAL A 112 3.23 1.16 -12.47
N GLU A 113 4.55 1.02 -12.36
CA GLU A 113 5.50 1.56 -13.34
C GLU A 113 5.19 1.08 -14.76
N SER A 114 4.87 -0.21 -14.95
CA SER A 114 4.51 -0.75 -16.27
C SER A 114 3.20 -0.18 -16.84
N LEU A 115 2.33 0.38 -15.98
CA LEU A 115 1.08 1.02 -16.37
C LEU A 115 1.22 2.54 -16.53
N MET A 116 2.33 3.14 -16.06
CA MET A 116 2.57 4.57 -16.20
C MET A 116 3.11 4.93 -17.59
N PRO A 117 2.79 6.13 -18.11
CA PRO A 117 3.41 6.63 -19.33
C PRO A 117 4.94 6.60 -19.24
N GLY A 118 5.60 6.00 -20.24
CA GLY A 118 7.06 5.87 -20.27
C GLY A 118 7.63 4.79 -19.33
N GLY A 119 6.78 3.95 -18.71
CA GLY A 119 7.22 2.83 -17.89
C GLY A 119 7.86 3.24 -16.56
N LYS A 120 7.58 4.45 -16.06
CA LYS A 120 8.23 5.05 -14.89
C LYS A 120 7.26 5.90 -14.07
N ILE A 121 7.47 5.90 -12.76
CA ILE A 121 6.87 6.89 -11.86
C ILE A 121 7.77 8.13 -11.84
N THR A 122 7.18 9.31 -12.02
CA THR A 122 7.84 10.63 -12.09
C THR A 122 7.08 11.63 -11.23
N GLY A 123 7.61 12.83 -10.99
CA GLY A 123 6.87 13.87 -10.27
C GLY A 123 5.49 14.15 -10.87
N ALA A 124 5.41 14.20 -12.20
CA ALA A 124 4.19 14.53 -12.93
C ALA A 124 3.05 13.50 -12.80
N ASN A 125 3.35 12.24 -12.49
CA ASN A 125 2.37 11.16 -12.41
C ASN A 125 2.25 10.52 -11.01
N LEU A 126 2.82 11.14 -9.97
CA LEU A 126 2.78 10.66 -8.59
C LEU A 126 1.36 10.35 -8.09
N SER A 127 0.40 11.24 -8.35
CA SER A 127 -0.99 11.06 -7.93
C SER A 127 -1.67 9.88 -8.64
N ASP A 128 -1.41 9.72 -9.94
CA ASP A 128 -1.98 8.61 -10.73
C ASP A 128 -1.40 7.27 -10.27
N ALA A 129 -0.08 7.20 -10.08
CA ALA A 129 0.61 6.03 -9.54
C ALA A 129 0.01 5.62 -8.19
N ASN A 130 -0.23 6.59 -7.30
CA ASN A 130 -0.86 6.36 -6.01
C ASN A 130 -2.30 5.83 -6.11
N GLN A 131 -3.10 6.37 -7.03
CA GLN A 131 -4.45 5.85 -7.30
C GLN A 131 -4.43 4.40 -7.79
N VAL A 132 -3.48 4.05 -8.67
CA VAL A 132 -3.33 2.66 -9.14
C VAL A 132 -2.91 1.74 -7.99
N CYS A 133 -1.92 2.13 -7.17
CA CYS A 133 -1.57 1.39 -5.94
C CYS A 133 -2.78 1.17 -5.03
N ARG A 134 -3.60 2.21 -4.81
CA ARG A 134 -4.82 2.11 -4.00
C ARG A 134 -5.80 1.08 -4.56
N LYS A 135 -5.98 1.01 -5.87
CA LYS A 135 -6.86 0.01 -6.51
C LYS A 135 -6.38 -1.41 -6.23
N TYR A 136 -5.09 -1.69 -6.34
CA TYR A 136 -4.54 -3.01 -6.01
C TYR A 136 -4.68 -3.35 -4.53
N VAL A 137 -4.43 -2.37 -3.66
CA VAL A 137 -4.67 -2.53 -2.22
C VAL A 137 -6.12 -2.90 -1.94
N GLN A 138 -7.09 -2.19 -2.53
CA GLN A 138 -8.52 -2.48 -2.38
C GLN A 138 -8.93 -3.85 -2.93
N LYS A 139 -8.36 -4.28 -4.08
CA LYS A 139 -8.59 -5.64 -4.63
C LYS A 139 -8.12 -6.75 -3.67
N GLY A 140 -7.04 -6.51 -2.93
CA GLY A 140 -6.58 -7.46 -1.92
C GLY A 140 -7.44 -7.44 -0.64
N ILE A 141 -8.04 -6.30 -0.30
CA ILE A 141 -8.74 -6.11 0.99
C ILE A 141 -10.21 -6.47 0.94
N ASN A 142 -10.93 -5.93 -0.04
CA ASN A 142 -12.39 -6.01 -0.06
C ASN A 142 -12.87 -7.47 0.00
N PRO A 143 -12.25 -8.43 -0.72
CA PRO A 143 -12.64 -9.84 -0.60
C PRO A 143 -12.47 -10.40 0.82
N ARG A 144 -11.47 -9.93 1.57
CA ARG A 144 -11.24 -10.35 2.97
C ARG A 144 -12.34 -9.85 3.89
N PHE A 145 -12.78 -8.60 3.71
CA PHE A 145 -13.94 -8.06 4.44
C PHE A 145 -15.21 -8.79 4.07
N GLU A 146 -15.45 -9.01 2.78
CA GLU A 146 -16.63 -9.74 2.30
C GLU A 146 -16.68 -11.16 2.87
N HIS A 147 -15.54 -11.86 2.88
CA HIS A 147 -15.44 -13.20 3.46
C HIS A 147 -15.69 -13.19 4.96
N PHE A 148 -15.05 -12.29 5.71
CA PHE A 148 -15.28 -12.14 7.14
C PHE A 148 -16.76 -11.89 7.45
N VAL A 149 -17.40 -10.94 6.76
CA VAL A 149 -18.82 -10.63 6.97
C VAL A 149 -19.69 -11.85 6.64
N ARG A 150 -19.44 -12.52 5.52
CA ARG A 150 -20.22 -13.69 5.09
C ARG A 150 -20.09 -14.86 6.07
N ASP A 151 -18.89 -15.12 6.56
CA ASP A 151 -18.61 -16.23 7.46
C ASP A 151 -19.17 -15.98 8.87
N THR A 152 -18.92 -14.79 9.42
CA THR A 152 -19.42 -14.42 10.76
C THR A 152 -20.94 -14.36 10.77
N LEU A 153 -21.57 -13.89 9.68
CA LEU A 153 -23.02 -13.76 9.60
C LEU A 153 -23.71 -14.97 8.95
N ALA A 154 -23.00 -16.08 8.72
CA ALA A 154 -23.52 -17.23 7.99
C ALA A 154 -24.79 -17.83 8.61
N SER A 155 -24.89 -17.85 9.96
CA SER A 155 -26.08 -18.35 10.67
C SER A 155 -27.31 -17.46 10.51
N TYR A 156 -27.12 -16.20 10.13
CA TYR A 156 -28.18 -15.23 9.91
C TYR A 156 -28.60 -15.12 8.44
N LEU A 157 -27.89 -15.82 7.54
CA LEU A 157 -28.15 -15.81 6.11
C LEU A 157 -29.38 -16.65 5.78
N GLN A 158 -30.38 -16.01 5.18
CA GLN A 158 -31.59 -16.65 4.68
C GLN A 158 -31.35 -17.26 3.29
N PRO A 159 -32.18 -18.22 2.85
CA PRO A 159 -32.07 -18.81 1.51
C PRO A 159 -32.13 -17.80 0.34
N SER A 160 -32.63 -16.60 0.59
CA SER A 160 -32.72 -15.49 -0.36
C SER A 160 -31.46 -14.60 -0.44
N ASP A 161 -30.35 -15.00 0.20
CA ASP A 161 -29.12 -14.19 0.33
C ASP A 161 -29.35 -12.85 1.06
N HIS A 162 -30.38 -12.81 1.92
CA HIS A 162 -30.64 -11.71 2.85
C HIS A 162 -30.23 -12.09 4.26
N LEU A 163 -29.69 -11.14 5.02
CA LEU A 163 -29.36 -11.33 6.42
C LEU A 163 -30.58 -10.96 7.28
N GLN A 164 -30.93 -11.83 8.22
CA GLN A 164 -31.99 -11.56 9.19
C GLN A 164 -31.44 -11.71 10.61
N PHE A 165 -31.34 -10.58 11.31
CA PHE A 165 -30.95 -10.49 12.71
C PHE A 165 -31.71 -9.33 13.36
N SER A 166 -31.88 -9.39 14.67
CA SER A 166 -32.40 -8.33 15.51
C SER A 166 -31.42 -7.16 15.59
N VAL A 167 -31.91 -5.99 16.04
CA VAL A 167 -31.04 -4.82 16.26
C VAL A 167 -29.96 -5.13 17.29
N GLY A 168 -30.25 -5.93 18.33
CA GLY A 168 -29.27 -6.35 19.33
C GLY A 168 -28.12 -7.15 18.72
N GLU A 169 -28.46 -8.19 17.95
CA GLU A 169 -27.47 -9.03 17.26
C GLU A 169 -26.61 -8.22 16.26
N MET A 170 -27.19 -7.22 15.59
CA MET A 170 -26.42 -6.31 14.73
C MET A 170 -25.42 -5.47 15.53
N VAL A 171 -25.86 -4.94 16.68
CA VAL A 171 -24.99 -4.13 17.54
C VAL A 171 -23.86 -4.97 18.10
N ASP A 172 -24.13 -6.20 18.52
CA ASP A 172 -23.13 -7.13 19.03
C ASP A 172 -22.13 -7.49 17.93
N PHE A 173 -22.58 -7.86 16.72
CA PHE A 173 -21.70 -8.09 15.57
C PHE A 173 -20.82 -6.87 15.25
N LEU A 174 -21.38 -5.66 15.22
CA LEU A 174 -20.64 -4.45 14.88
C LEU A 174 -19.56 -4.12 15.93
N LYS A 175 -19.81 -4.40 17.21
CA LYS A 175 -18.90 -4.07 18.31
C LYS A 175 -17.88 -5.17 18.61
N ASP A 176 -18.33 -6.41 18.65
CA ASP A 176 -17.56 -7.50 19.23
C ASP A 176 -16.80 -8.27 18.15
N ASP A 177 -17.33 -8.33 16.92
CA ASP A 177 -16.70 -9.02 15.79
C ASP A 177 -16.07 -8.04 14.80
N TYR A 178 -16.88 -7.12 14.26
CA TYR A 178 -16.48 -6.27 13.14
C TYR A 178 -15.45 -5.21 13.55
N ASP A 179 -15.64 -4.49 14.66
CA ASP A 179 -14.69 -3.43 15.06
C ASP A 179 -13.27 -3.98 15.33
N PRO A 180 -13.06 -5.09 16.06
CA PRO A 180 -11.74 -5.70 16.21
C PRO A 180 -11.12 -6.15 14.88
N PHE A 181 -11.90 -6.81 14.01
CA PHE A 181 -11.44 -7.23 12.69
C PHE A 181 -11.06 -6.03 11.82
N ALA A 182 -11.93 -5.02 11.74
CA ALA A 182 -11.71 -3.81 10.97
C ALA A 182 -10.46 -3.07 11.46
N LYS A 183 -10.25 -2.98 12.78
CA LYS A 183 -9.02 -2.41 13.37
C LYS A 183 -7.77 -3.21 13.00
N GLN A 184 -7.82 -4.53 13.10
CA GLN A 184 -6.69 -5.40 12.75
C GLN A 184 -6.32 -5.23 11.27
N VAL A 185 -7.31 -5.28 10.38
CA VAL A 185 -7.09 -5.09 8.94
C VAL A 185 -6.60 -3.67 8.67
N ALA A 186 -7.26 -2.64 9.23
CA ALA A 186 -6.87 -1.24 9.05
C ALA A 186 -5.42 -0.98 9.47
N ASN A 187 -4.94 -1.54 10.58
CA ASN A 187 -3.55 -1.37 11.01
C ASN A 187 -2.55 -1.95 10.00
N GLY A 188 -2.81 -3.17 9.50
CA GLY A 188 -1.99 -3.78 8.45
C GLY A 188 -2.00 -2.95 7.16
N LEU A 189 -3.13 -2.33 6.84
CA LEU A 189 -3.30 -1.49 5.66
C LEU A 189 -2.65 -0.13 5.76
N ILE A 190 -2.75 0.52 6.91
CA ILE A 190 -2.07 1.79 7.16
C ILE A 190 -0.56 1.61 6.97
N SER A 191 0.01 0.52 7.51
CA SER A 191 1.43 0.21 7.34
C SER A 191 1.81 -0.04 5.87
N ARG A 192 1.04 -0.87 5.14
CA ARG A 192 1.31 -1.16 3.73
C ARG A 192 1.10 0.06 2.82
N ALA A 193 0.07 0.86 3.05
CA ALA A 193 -0.18 2.08 2.31
C ALA A 193 0.90 3.15 2.56
N GLY A 194 1.40 3.26 3.80
CA GLY A 194 2.55 4.10 4.13
C GLY A 194 3.78 3.69 3.32
N ASN A 195 4.14 2.40 3.38
CA ASN A 195 5.28 1.84 2.64
C ASN A 195 5.15 2.04 1.12
N LEU A 196 3.96 1.82 0.55
CA LEU A 196 3.70 2.07 -0.88
C LEU A 196 3.91 3.54 -1.23
N ASN A 197 3.42 4.47 -0.42
CA ASN A 197 3.59 5.90 -0.66
C ASN A 197 5.07 6.32 -0.64
N GLU A 198 5.84 5.81 0.33
CA GLU A 198 7.29 6.02 0.38
C GLU A 198 7.99 5.49 -0.87
N LYS A 199 7.65 4.28 -1.32
CA LYS A 199 8.23 3.68 -2.52
C LYS A 199 7.84 4.43 -3.80
N ILE A 200 6.61 4.91 -3.93
CA ILE A 200 6.18 5.75 -5.05
C ILE A 200 7.06 7.01 -5.14
N LEU A 201 7.30 7.67 -4.00
CA LEU A 201 8.17 8.84 -3.94
C LEU A 201 9.61 8.49 -4.26
N GLU A 202 10.13 7.39 -3.71
CA GLU A 202 11.49 6.89 -4.01
C GLU A 202 11.67 6.64 -5.51
N ARG A 203 10.73 5.96 -6.17
CA ARG A 203 10.78 5.75 -7.63
C ARG A 203 10.74 7.05 -8.41
N ALA A 204 9.89 8.01 -8.02
CA ALA A 204 9.85 9.32 -8.67
C ALA A 204 11.17 10.07 -8.55
N LEU A 205 11.78 10.08 -7.37
CA LEU A 205 13.08 10.71 -7.13
C LEU A 205 14.19 10.08 -7.99
N ILE A 206 14.21 8.74 -8.10
CA ILE A 206 15.14 8.01 -8.97
C ILE A 206 14.93 8.40 -10.43
N SER A 207 13.69 8.49 -10.90
CA SER A 207 13.37 8.91 -12.26
C SER A 207 13.80 10.34 -12.57
N GLU A 208 13.75 11.25 -11.59
CA GLU A 208 14.24 12.63 -11.72
C GLU A 208 15.76 12.77 -11.50
N GLY A 209 16.47 11.66 -11.28
CA GLY A 209 17.92 11.63 -11.20
C GLY A 209 18.49 11.96 -9.83
N ILE A 210 17.78 11.64 -8.73
CA ILE A 210 18.44 11.56 -7.42
C ILE A 210 19.56 10.50 -7.47
N GLY A 211 20.69 10.76 -6.81
CA GLY A 211 21.76 9.78 -6.74
C GLY A 211 21.42 8.56 -5.88
N PRO A 212 22.38 7.63 -5.72
CA PRO A 212 22.16 6.36 -5.04
C PRO A 212 21.71 6.52 -3.59
N LYS A 213 20.87 5.58 -3.14
CA LYS A 213 20.52 5.41 -1.73
C LYS A 213 21.78 5.16 -0.89
N GLY A 214 21.85 5.78 0.28
CA GLY A 214 23.03 5.81 1.15
C GLY A 214 24.04 6.90 0.77
N THR A 215 23.93 7.51 -0.41
CA THR A 215 24.77 8.64 -0.84
C THR A 215 24.00 9.95 -0.84
N ASP A 216 22.90 10.03 -1.60
CA ASP A 216 22.12 11.27 -1.75
C ASP A 216 20.87 11.25 -0.87
N TYR A 217 20.39 10.06 -0.46
CA TYR A 217 19.25 9.94 0.43
C TYR A 217 19.23 8.62 1.20
N SER A 218 18.42 8.54 2.26
CA SER A 218 18.13 7.32 3.01
C SER A 218 16.64 7.24 3.34
N VAL A 219 16.13 6.01 3.48
CA VAL A 219 14.78 5.73 4.01
C VAL A 219 14.99 5.23 5.44
N THR A 220 14.52 6.00 6.41
CA THR A 220 14.85 5.83 7.82
C THR A 220 13.83 4.97 8.58
N GLY A 221 12.64 4.80 8.01
CA GLY A 221 11.57 4.00 8.59
C GLY A 221 11.21 4.49 9.99
N THR A 222 11.31 3.62 11.00
CA THR A 222 10.88 3.90 12.38
C THR A 222 11.83 4.77 13.21
N LYS A 223 12.97 5.19 12.67
CA LYS A 223 13.89 6.08 13.40
C LYS A 223 13.34 7.49 13.38
N SER A 224 13.51 8.25 14.46
CA SER A 224 13.04 9.63 14.69
C SER A 224 13.71 10.71 13.80
N PHE A 225 14.04 10.35 12.56
CA PHE A 225 14.64 11.19 11.53
C PHE A 225 13.71 11.33 10.32
N GLY A 226 12.39 11.20 10.54
CA GLY A 226 11.39 11.22 9.48
C GLY A 226 11.38 9.92 8.69
N ASP A 227 10.57 9.87 7.64
CA ASP A 227 10.46 8.68 6.78
C ASP A 227 11.61 8.64 5.76
N MET A 228 12.07 9.81 5.29
CA MET A 228 13.21 9.95 4.37
C MET A 228 14.16 11.07 4.79
N VAL A 229 15.45 10.92 4.49
CA VAL A 229 16.48 11.95 4.70
C VAL A 229 17.26 12.16 3.43
N PHE A 230 17.45 13.41 3.01
CA PHE A 230 18.21 13.79 1.82
C PHE A 230 19.49 14.52 2.22
N TYR A 231 20.60 14.20 1.55
CA TYR A 231 21.93 14.68 1.89
C TYR A 231 22.45 15.64 0.81
N CYS A 232 22.85 16.84 1.23
CA CYS A 232 23.57 17.78 0.39
C CYS A 232 25.08 17.61 0.59
N ASN A 233 25.65 16.51 0.09
CA ASN A 233 27.05 16.18 0.37
C ASN A 233 28.06 16.98 -0.48
N LYS A 234 27.62 17.65 -1.55
CA LYS A 234 28.52 18.24 -2.55
C LYS A 234 28.86 19.71 -2.29
N THR A 235 27.93 20.49 -1.74
CA THR A 235 28.10 21.96 -1.62
C THR A 235 28.12 22.45 -0.18
N VAL A 236 27.34 21.84 0.72
CA VAL A 236 27.30 22.20 2.14
C VAL A 236 27.39 20.95 3.00
N PRO A 237 28.59 20.55 3.46
CA PRO A 237 28.78 19.36 4.27
C PRO A 237 27.80 19.29 5.44
N HIS A 238 27.25 18.09 5.69
CA HIS A 238 26.31 17.81 6.78
C HIS A 238 24.96 18.53 6.73
N LYS A 239 24.60 19.14 5.59
CA LYS A 239 23.26 19.71 5.42
C LYS A 239 22.27 18.64 4.97
N HIS A 240 21.23 18.43 5.79
CA HIS A 240 20.21 17.41 5.58
C HIS A 240 18.82 18.03 5.45
N LEU A 241 17.99 17.44 4.59
CA LEU A 241 16.56 17.70 4.54
C LEU A 241 15.82 16.45 5.00
N TYR A 242 14.97 16.59 5.99
CA TYR A 242 14.16 15.51 6.54
C TYR A 242 12.76 15.58 5.92
N ALA A 243 12.20 14.47 5.49
CA ALA A 243 10.86 14.41 4.94
C ALA A 243 9.98 13.44 5.73
N GLU A 244 8.84 13.97 6.17
CA GLU A 244 7.78 13.21 6.80
C GLU A 244 6.73 12.87 5.73
N VAL A 245 6.60 11.60 5.39
CA VAL A 245 5.70 11.08 4.37
C VAL A 245 4.44 10.54 5.03
N LYS A 246 3.26 11.04 4.63
CA LYS A 246 1.98 10.57 5.18
C LYS A 246 0.97 10.24 4.10
N SER A 247 0.12 9.27 4.42
CA SER A 247 -0.99 8.84 3.58
C SER A 247 -2.24 9.71 3.82
N TYR A 248 -3.33 9.38 3.13
CA TYR A 248 -4.63 10.06 3.16
C TYR A 248 -5.11 10.49 4.55
N ALA A 249 -5.82 11.63 4.63
CA ALA A 249 -6.49 12.14 5.83
C ALA A 249 -5.65 11.98 7.11
N ALA A 250 -4.45 12.57 7.09
CA ALA A 250 -3.42 12.34 8.08
C ALA A 250 -2.77 13.64 8.57
N ARG A 251 -3.42 14.80 8.42
CA ARG A 251 -2.85 16.10 8.83
C ARG A 251 -2.38 16.11 10.28
N GLU A 252 -3.14 15.54 11.21
CA GLU A 252 -2.71 15.42 12.62
C GLU A 252 -1.46 14.55 12.79
N ARG A 253 -1.38 13.43 12.06
CA ARG A 253 -0.21 12.53 12.10
C ARG A 253 1.02 13.18 11.46
N LEU A 254 0.81 13.97 10.41
CA LEU A 254 1.84 14.77 9.78
C LEU A 254 2.37 15.81 10.76
N LEU A 255 1.49 16.57 11.41
CA LEU A 255 1.88 17.59 12.39
C LEU A 255 2.73 16.98 13.52
N ARG A 256 2.31 15.83 14.07
CA ARG A 256 3.08 15.13 15.11
C ARG A 256 4.47 14.73 14.61
N GLY A 257 4.57 14.08 13.46
CA GLY A 257 5.85 13.69 12.87
C GLY A 257 6.78 14.87 12.61
N LEU A 258 6.23 16.00 12.14
CA LEU A 258 7.00 17.23 11.95
C LEU A 258 7.47 17.86 13.26
N GLN A 259 6.66 17.81 14.32
CA GLN A 259 7.06 18.26 15.66
C GLN A 259 8.21 17.41 16.24
N ASP A 260 8.25 16.12 15.96
CA ASP A 260 9.37 15.24 16.35
C ASP A 260 10.68 15.59 15.61
N LEU A 261 10.60 16.37 14.53
CA LEU A 261 11.73 16.90 13.77
C LEU A 261 12.13 18.32 14.15
N THR A 262 11.69 18.82 15.32
CA THR A 262 12.02 20.17 15.79
C THR A 262 13.53 20.45 15.75
N GLY A 263 13.89 21.62 15.21
CA GLY A 263 15.28 22.06 15.03
C GLY A 263 15.98 21.54 13.78
N LYS A 264 15.31 20.70 12.98
CA LYS A 264 15.82 20.18 11.71
C LYS A 264 15.14 20.90 10.52
N ASP A 265 15.81 20.91 9.37
CA ASP A 265 15.23 21.34 8.11
C ASP A 265 14.29 20.24 7.62
N ALA A 266 12.98 20.39 7.87
CA ALA A 266 11.98 19.37 7.58
C ALA A 266 10.94 19.82 6.55
N VAL A 267 10.42 18.87 5.77
CA VAL A 267 9.26 19.03 4.88
C VAL A 267 8.23 17.95 5.15
N GLY A 268 6.96 18.29 4.96
CA GLY A 268 5.89 17.30 4.93
C GLY A 268 5.56 16.92 3.49
N VAL A 269 5.30 15.64 3.24
CA VAL A 269 4.86 15.14 1.93
C VAL A 269 3.69 14.21 2.18
N GLY A 270 2.65 14.30 1.36
CA GLY A 270 1.61 13.29 1.46
C GLY A 270 0.63 13.28 0.32
N PHE A 271 -0.13 12.18 0.27
CA PHE A 271 -1.22 11.97 -0.68
C PHE A 271 -2.55 12.42 -0.07
N PHE A 272 -2.58 13.65 0.43
CA PHE A 272 -3.76 14.23 1.09
C PHE A 272 -4.90 14.39 0.10
N THR A 273 -6.10 13.98 0.47
CA THR A 273 -7.29 14.03 -0.39
C THR A 273 -8.34 15.04 0.07
N ASP A 274 -8.15 15.63 1.26
CA ASP A 274 -9.06 16.60 1.83
C ASP A 274 -8.33 17.92 2.08
N ALA A 275 -8.66 18.94 1.28
CA ALA A 275 -8.09 20.28 1.41
C ALA A 275 -8.61 21.02 2.66
N THR A 276 -9.76 20.62 3.21
CA THR A 276 -10.36 21.26 4.38
C THR A 276 -9.56 21.00 5.67
N GLU A 277 -8.74 19.95 5.69
CA GLU A 277 -7.77 19.70 6.76
C GLU A 277 -6.71 20.80 6.88
N PHE A 278 -6.52 21.62 5.83
CA PHE A 278 -5.49 22.65 5.70
C PHE A 278 -6.08 24.07 5.63
N ASN A 279 -7.14 24.34 6.39
CA ASN A 279 -7.71 25.69 6.55
C ASN A 279 -6.72 26.67 7.22
N PRO A 280 -6.99 28.00 7.24
CA PRO A 280 -6.02 28.99 7.71
C PRO A 280 -5.56 28.78 9.15
N ASP A 281 -6.49 28.50 10.07
CA ASP A 281 -6.19 28.24 11.47
C ASP A 281 -5.26 27.04 11.62
N ARG A 282 -5.60 25.93 10.95
CA ARG A 282 -4.80 24.70 10.93
C ARG A 282 -3.47 24.87 10.20
N THR A 283 -3.37 25.76 9.23
CA THR A 283 -2.11 26.05 8.54
C THR A 283 -1.10 26.67 9.52
N GLN A 284 -1.58 27.49 10.45
CA GLN A 284 -0.73 28.15 11.43
C GLN A 284 0.00 27.15 12.35
N ASP A 285 -0.65 26.08 12.79
CA ASP A 285 -0.01 25.03 13.60
C ASP A 285 1.16 24.36 12.85
N LEU A 286 0.95 24.07 11.56
CA LEU A 286 1.97 23.46 10.71
C LEU A 286 3.15 24.41 10.50
N ILE A 287 2.91 25.71 10.31
CA ILE A 287 3.98 26.71 10.24
C ILE A 287 4.74 26.80 11.57
N ASN A 288 4.01 26.72 12.69
CA ASN A 288 4.60 26.80 14.02
C ASN A 288 5.59 25.65 14.30
N SER A 289 5.41 24.48 13.67
CA SER A 289 6.36 23.35 13.70
C SER A 289 7.72 23.62 13.03
N ASN A 290 7.93 24.79 12.43
CA ASN A 290 9.15 25.17 11.71
C ASN A 290 9.43 24.35 10.44
N THR A 291 8.39 23.71 9.89
CA THR A 291 8.44 23.01 8.62
C THR A 291 8.69 23.98 7.46
N LEU A 292 9.52 23.58 6.50
CA LEU A 292 9.91 24.41 5.37
C LEU A 292 8.83 24.47 4.29
N ALA A 293 8.23 23.32 3.98
CA ALA A 293 7.16 23.19 2.99
C ALA A 293 6.32 21.93 3.25
N ILE A 294 5.08 21.95 2.76
CA ILE A 294 4.18 20.79 2.69
C ILE A 294 3.83 20.54 1.22
N TYR A 295 4.18 19.36 0.71
CA TYR A 295 3.86 18.91 -0.63
C TYR A 295 2.60 18.05 -0.61
N MET A 296 1.62 18.39 -1.45
CA MET A 296 0.31 17.71 -1.50
C MET A 296 -0.19 17.56 -2.94
N PRO A 297 -1.08 16.61 -3.24
CA PRO A 297 -1.53 16.37 -4.61
C PRO A 297 -2.04 17.64 -5.26
N ASP A 298 -1.74 17.83 -6.54
CA ASP A 298 -1.99 19.09 -7.24
C ASP A 298 -3.48 19.50 -7.16
N ALA A 299 -4.40 18.54 -7.26
CA ALA A 299 -5.83 18.78 -7.07
C ALA A 299 -6.18 19.28 -5.66
N THR A 300 -5.54 18.72 -4.62
CA THR A 300 -5.72 19.13 -3.23
C THR A 300 -5.14 20.52 -2.99
N TYR A 301 -3.96 20.80 -3.56
CA TYR A 301 -3.33 22.12 -3.53
C TYR A 301 -4.20 23.19 -4.20
N ASP A 302 -4.80 22.85 -5.34
CA ASP A 302 -5.68 23.76 -6.09
C ASP A 302 -7.02 23.99 -5.38
N ALA A 303 -7.47 23.06 -4.56
CA ALA A 303 -8.67 23.18 -3.72
C ALA A 303 -8.42 23.82 -2.33
N LEU A 304 -7.18 24.20 -1.99
CA LEU A 304 -6.88 24.87 -0.72
C LEU A 304 -7.62 26.21 -0.59
N HIS A 305 -7.93 26.58 0.65
CA HIS A 305 -8.39 27.92 0.96
C HIS A 305 -7.34 28.95 0.51
N ALA A 306 -7.79 30.04 -0.13
CA ALA A 306 -6.89 31.04 -0.72
C ALA A 306 -5.92 31.63 0.30
N GLU A 307 -6.38 31.89 1.53
CA GLU A 307 -5.53 32.38 2.62
C GLU A 307 -4.47 31.36 3.02
N SER A 308 -4.81 30.07 3.13
CA SER A 308 -3.84 29.00 3.41
C SER A 308 -2.78 28.93 2.31
N LYS A 309 -3.20 29.01 1.04
CA LYS A 309 -2.32 28.97 -0.14
C LYS A 309 -1.36 30.16 -0.19
N ALA A 310 -1.78 31.31 0.33
CA ALA A 310 -0.96 32.53 0.42
C ALA A 310 0.00 32.54 1.62
N ARG A 311 -0.13 31.61 2.58
CA ARG A 311 0.78 31.56 3.73
C ARG A 311 2.20 31.17 3.30
N LEU A 312 3.17 31.83 3.93
CA LEU A 312 4.59 31.55 3.75
C LEU A 312 5.13 30.81 4.98
N SER A 313 6.18 30.02 4.77
CA SER A 313 6.93 29.40 5.86
C SER A 313 7.66 30.47 6.69
N LYS A 314 8.21 30.09 7.84
CA LYS A 314 9.05 31.00 8.65
C LYS A 314 10.30 31.50 7.90
N ARG A 315 10.66 30.88 6.77
CA ARG A 315 11.74 31.33 5.87
C ARG A 315 11.26 32.21 4.71
N ASN A 316 10.02 32.69 4.76
CA ASN A 316 9.41 33.53 3.72
C ASN A 316 9.35 32.84 2.33
N GLN A 317 9.20 31.51 2.31
CA GLN A 317 9.03 30.70 1.10
C GLN A 317 7.59 30.17 1.02
N ALA A 318 7.12 29.80 -0.18
CA ALA A 318 5.81 29.19 -0.36
C ALA A 318 5.67 27.93 0.51
N PHE A 319 4.69 27.96 1.44
CA PHE A 319 4.54 26.90 2.44
C PHE A 319 3.90 25.64 1.85
N TYR A 320 2.78 25.79 1.15
CA TYR A 320 2.19 24.70 0.40
C TYR A 320 2.76 24.65 -1.02
N ARG A 321 3.11 23.45 -1.47
CA ARG A 321 3.66 23.17 -2.80
C ARG A 321 2.91 22.00 -3.44
N LYS A 322 2.90 21.97 -4.77
CA LYS A 322 2.32 20.86 -5.55
C LYS A 322 3.19 19.62 -5.38
N LEU A 323 2.58 18.45 -5.23
CA LEU A 323 3.31 17.19 -5.07
C LEU A 323 4.18 16.88 -6.28
N SER A 324 3.74 17.31 -7.46
CA SER A 324 4.51 17.17 -8.69
C SER A 324 5.87 17.86 -8.67
N THR A 325 6.06 18.89 -7.82
CA THR A 325 7.34 19.59 -7.68
C THR A 325 8.24 18.98 -6.60
N PHE A 326 7.76 18.02 -5.80
CA PHE A 326 8.57 17.45 -4.72
C PHE A 326 9.86 16.79 -5.24
N PRO A 327 9.82 15.86 -6.23
CA PRO A 327 11.05 15.25 -6.74
C PRO A 327 12.09 16.25 -7.29
N PRO A 328 11.74 17.20 -8.19
CA PRO A 328 12.73 18.18 -8.67
C PRO A 328 13.24 19.12 -7.57
N ASP A 329 12.41 19.51 -6.59
CA ASP A 329 12.83 20.34 -5.45
C ASP A 329 13.87 19.63 -4.59
N VAL A 330 13.69 18.33 -4.34
CA VAL A 330 14.67 17.51 -3.60
C VAL A 330 15.96 17.34 -4.38
N VAL A 331 15.89 17.06 -5.69
CA VAL A 331 17.08 16.97 -6.55
C VAL A 331 17.83 18.31 -6.61
N HIS A 332 17.12 19.44 -6.53
CA HIS A 332 17.74 20.73 -6.38
C HIS A 332 18.43 20.87 -5.01
N PHE A 333 17.74 20.50 -3.92
CA PHE A 333 18.30 20.54 -2.57
C PHE A 333 19.58 19.71 -2.43
N THR A 334 19.66 18.50 -2.99
CA THR A 334 20.88 17.68 -2.90
C THR A 334 22.09 18.31 -3.60
N LYS A 335 21.85 19.26 -4.50
CA LYS A 335 22.89 20.01 -5.22
C LYS A 335 23.24 21.33 -4.53
N THR A 336 22.25 22.07 -4.03
CA THR A 336 22.44 23.46 -3.55
C THR A 336 22.35 23.61 -2.03
N GLY A 337 21.81 22.61 -1.35
CA GLY A 337 21.51 22.67 0.07
C GLY A 337 20.33 23.57 0.42
N VAL A 338 19.57 24.08 -0.54
CA VAL A 338 18.37 24.88 -0.30
C VAL A 338 17.23 24.36 -1.17
N LEU A 339 15.99 24.51 -0.71
CA LEU A 339 14.83 24.29 -1.57
C LEU A 339 14.70 25.47 -2.55
N PRO A 340 14.22 25.24 -3.79
CA PRO A 340 13.95 26.32 -4.75
C PRO A 340 13.04 27.41 -4.21
#